data_AF-A0A0G1RCV0-F1
#
_entry.id   AF-A0A0G1RCV0-F1
#
_cell.length_a   1.000
_cell.length_b   1.000
_cell.length_c   1.000
_cell.angle_alpha   90.00
_cell.angle_beta   90.00
_cell.angle_gamma   90.00
#
_symmetry.space_group_name_H-M   'P 1'
#
loop_
_entity.id
_entity.type
_entity.pdbx_description
1 polymer ?
#
loop_
_entity_poly.entity_id
_entity_poly.type
_entity_poly.pdbx_seq_one_letter_code
_entity_poly.pdbx_strand_id
1 'polypeptide(L)'
;MEKTVAFDTPVLSRSLRIIFKIIFVWSVYHLYRDISTDILGIHNRFVDFAHRQYPGVRWCASYCKYTTFPPEIFNIVAIYTVLKRDRAGLLGVAVLLSLPLWLFVYLNGGQGPIFGMGG
;
A
#
# COMPACT_ATOMS: atom_id res chain seq x y z
N MET A 1 -38.06 -2.47 -7.19
CA MET A 1 -37.29 -3.72 -7.35
C MET A 1 -35.87 -3.36 -7.75
N GLU A 2 -34.94 -3.41 -6.79
CA GLU A 2 -33.53 -3.10 -7.00
C GLU A 2 -32.85 -4.36 -7.57
N LYS A 3 -32.38 -4.31 -8.82
CA LYS A 3 -31.64 -5.42 -9.42
C LYS A 3 -30.22 -5.38 -8.87
N THR A 4 -29.93 -6.23 -7.88
CA THR A 4 -28.55 -6.49 -7.45
C THR A 4 -27.81 -7.14 -8.61
N VAL A 5 -26.94 -6.39 -9.28
CA VAL A 5 -26.03 -6.93 -10.30
C VAL A 5 -25.07 -7.86 -9.57
N ALA A 6 -25.30 -9.17 -9.69
CA ALA A 6 -24.38 -10.17 -9.17
C ALA A 6 -23.07 -10.05 -9.95
N PHE A 7 -22.03 -9.53 -9.29
CA PHE A 7 -20.70 -9.44 -9.87
C PHE A 7 -20.07 -10.84 -9.80
N ASP A 8 -20.41 -11.70 -10.76
CA ASP A 8 -19.85 -13.03 -10.92
C ASP A 8 -18.36 -12.91 -11.24
N THR A 9 -17.54 -12.90 -10.19
CA THR A 9 -16.10 -12.85 -10.37
C THR A 9 -15.53 -14.23 -10.54
N PRO A 10 -14.68 -14.42 -11.56
CA PRO A 10 -14.03 -15.69 -11.78
C PRO A 10 -13.15 -16.06 -10.59
N VAL A 11 -12.95 -17.37 -10.42
CA VAL A 11 -12.01 -17.93 -9.44
C VAL A 11 -10.63 -17.33 -9.65
N LEU A 12 -9.92 -17.08 -8.55
CA LEU A 12 -8.63 -16.43 -8.59
C LEU A 12 -7.58 -17.31 -9.29
N SER A 13 -7.03 -16.81 -10.40
CA SER A 13 -5.94 -17.46 -11.10
C SER A 13 -4.69 -17.57 -10.23
N ARG A 14 -3.81 -18.53 -10.52
CA ARG A 14 -2.56 -18.73 -9.79
C ARG A 14 -1.70 -17.46 -9.75
N SER A 15 -1.62 -16.74 -10.87
CA SER A 15 -0.87 -15.49 -10.98
C SER A 15 -1.45 -14.39 -10.10
N LEU A 16 -2.79 -14.21 -10.11
CA LEU A 16 -3.43 -13.22 -9.25
C LEU A 16 -3.26 -13.54 -7.76
N ARG A 17 -3.30 -14.81 -7.36
CA ARG A 17 -2.99 -15.21 -5.97
C ARG A 17 -1.59 -14.78 -5.56
N ILE A 18 -0.60 -14.96 -6.45
CA ILE A 18 0.78 -14.56 -6.19
C ILE A 18 0.87 -13.05 -6.05
N ILE A 19 0.23 -12.29 -6.96
CA ILE A 19 0.17 -10.83 -6.90
C ILE A 19 -0.43 -10.38 -5.56
N PHE A 20 -1.59 -10.92 -5.16
CA PHE A 20 -2.21 -10.59 -3.87
C PHE A 20 -1.31 -10.93 -2.69
N LYS A 21 -0.60 -12.07 -2.69
CA LYS A 21 0.37 -12.41 -1.63
C LYS A 21 1.53 -11.42 -1.56
N ILE A 22 2.06 -10.97 -2.70
CA ILE A 22 3.14 -9.97 -2.74
C ILE A 22 2.65 -8.64 -2.15
N ILE A 23 1.49 -8.16 -2.59
CA ILE A 23 0.89 -6.92 -2.07
C ILE A 23 0.61 -7.05 -0.57
N PHE A 24 0.13 -8.21 -0.11
CA PHE A 24 -0.13 -8.45 1.31
C PHE A 24 1.14 -8.32 2.16
N VAL A 25 2.23 -9.01 1.76
CA VAL A 25 3.51 -8.92 2.47
C VAL A 25 4.04 -7.48 2.46
N TRP A 26 3.92 -6.80 1.32
CA TRP A 26 4.31 -5.40 1.17
C TRP A 26 3.53 -4.48 2.11
N SER A 27 2.20 -4.63 2.17
CA SER A 27 1.34 -3.85 3.06
C SER A 27 1.63 -4.09 4.54
N VAL A 28 1.89 -5.34 4.93
CA VAL A 28 2.31 -5.67 6.30
C VAL A 28 3.65 -5.02 6.63
N TYR A 29 4.61 -5.07 5.72
CA TYR A 29 5.90 -4.42 5.89
C TYR A 29 5.76 -2.90 6.06
N HIS A 30 4.96 -2.25 5.20
CA HIS A 30 4.71 -0.81 5.27
C HIS A 30 4.04 -0.40 6.58
N LEU A 31 3.01 -1.13 7.02
CA LEU A 31 2.37 -0.86 8.31
C LEU A 31 3.33 -1.05 9.48
N TYR A 32 4.12 -2.13 9.48
CA TYR A 32 5.13 -2.37 10.51
C TYR A 32 6.17 -1.24 10.56
N ARG A 33 6.67 -0.83 9.40
CA ARG A 33 7.60 0.29 9.27
C ARG A 33 7.00 1.56 9.85
N ASP A 34 5.81 1.94 9.39
CA ASP A 34 5.19 3.22 9.78
C ASP A 34 4.90 3.24 11.29
N ILE A 35 4.49 2.12 11.89
CA ILE A 35 4.38 2.00 13.36
C ILE A 35 5.76 2.17 14.01
N SER A 36 6.79 1.50 13.49
CA SER A 36 8.14 1.53 14.06
C SER A 36 8.74 2.94 14.00
N THR A 37 8.64 3.64 12.88
CA THR A 37 9.21 4.99 12.71
C THR A 37 8.33 6.05 13.36
N ASP A 38 7.04 6.08 13.05
CA ASP A 38 6.20 7.26 13.30
C ASP A 38 5.54 7.22 14.67
N ILE A 39 5.35 6.03 15.24
CA ILE A 39 4.78 5.84 16.58
C ILE A 39 5.87 5.55 17.61
N LEU A 40 6.80 4.66 17.28
CA LEU A 40 7.81 4.19 18.24
C LEU A 40 9.16 4.91 18.13
N GLY A 41 9.43 5.67 17.07
CA GLY A 41 10.70 6.37 16.87
C GLY A 41 11.90 5.44 16.63
N ILE A 42 11.66 4.19 16.21
CA ILE A 42 12.68 3.18 15.95
C ILE A 42 13.15 3.31 14.51
N HIS A 43 14.44 3.63 14.35
CA HIS A 43 15.11 3.74 13.05
C HIS A 43 16.23 2.71 12.94
N ASN A 44 16.24 1.96 11.84
CA ASN A 44 17.29 1.01 11.47
C ASN A 44 17.22 0.71 9.97
N ARG A 45 18.27 0.10 9.41
CA ARG A 45 18.35 -0.16 7.96
C ARG A 45 17.17 -0.96 7.38
N PHE A 46 16.53 -1.82 8.18
CA PHE A 46 15.38 -2.61 7.72
C PHE A 46 14.09 -1.79 7.72
N VAL A 47 13.87 -1.03 8.79
CA VAL A 47 12.69 -0.16 8.94
C VAL A 47 12.77 1.03 7.97
N ASP A 48 13.93 1.67 7.85
CA ASP A 48 14.11 2.82 6.95
C ASP A 48 14.23 2.41 5.46
N PHE A 49 14.23 1.11 5.14
CA PHE A 49 14.25 0.66 3.75
C PHE A 49 12.99 1.13 3.02
N ALA A 50 13.16 1.77 1.86
CA ALA A 50 12.06 2.41 1.13
C ALA A 50 11.23 3.43 1.95
N HIS A 51 11.72 3.89 3.11
CA HIS A 51 11.15 5.00 3.85
C HIS A 51 11.61 6.30 3.20
N ARG A 52 10.69 7.05 2.57
CA ARG A 52 11.01 8.39 2.11
C ARG A 52 10.97 9.33 3.31
N GLN A 53 12.13 9.70 3.82
CA GLN A 53 12.22 10.72 4.86
C GLN A 53 11.89 12.11 4.29
N TYR A 54 11.26 12.96 5.10
CA TYR A 54 11.17 14.39 4.83
C TYR A 54 12.58 14.95 4.58
N PRO A 55 12.78 15.81 3.55
CA PRO A 55 11.85 16.83 3.07
C PRO A 55 11.33 16.63 1.63
N GLY A 56 11.50 15.44 1.04
CA GLY A 56 11.21 15.20 -0.38
C GLY A 56 9.72 15.13 -0.75
N VAL A 57 8.82 14.91 0.20
CA VAL A 57 7.39 14.65 -0.05
C VAL A 57 6.54 15.85 0.37
N ARG A 58 6.40 16.83 -0.53
CA ARG A 58 5.70 18.09 -0.23
C ARG A 58 4.17 17.99 -0.26
N TRP A 59 3.62 16.99 -0.95
CA TRP A 59 2.16 16.90 -1.15
C TRP A 59 1.40 16.47 0.10
N CYS A 60 2.05 15.80 1.05
CA CYS A 60 1.40 15.36 2.29
C CYS A 60 1.95 15.96 3.59
N ALA A 61 3.00 16.81 3.55
CA ALA A 61 3.54 17.57 4.68
C ALA A 61 3.44 16.83 6.03
N SER A 62 3.06 17.45 7.15
CA SER A 62 2.97 16.82 8.48
C SER A 62 1.94 15.67 8.61
N TYR A 63 1.10 15.45 7.60
CA TYR A 63 0.06 14.42 7.59
C TYR A 63 0.44 13.16 6.81
N CYS A 64 1.60 13.12 6.10
CA CYS A 64 2.04 11.92 5.37
C CYS A 64 2.06 10.67 6.25
N LYS A 65 2.54 10.82 7.49
CA LYS A 65 2.61 9.75 8.51
C LYS A 65 1.28 9.06 8.82
N TYR A 66 0.15 9.68 8.45
CA TYR A 66 -1.18 9.09 8.66
C TYR A 66 -1.87 8.70 7.36
N THR A 67 -1.36 9.14 6.19
CA THR A 67 -2.00 8.85 4.90
C THR A 67 -1.81 7.41 4.43
N THR A 68 -0.75 6.74 4.88
CA THR A 68 -0.46 5.34 4.53
C THR A 68 -1.21 4.34 5.43
N PHE A 69 -1.45 4.67 6.69
CA PHE A 69 -2.09 3.77 7.66
C PHE A 69 -3.46 3.21 7.19
N PRO A 70 -4.47 4.04 6.84
CA PRO A 70 -5.78 3.50 6.48
C PRO A 70 -5.75 2.61 5.23
N PRO A 71 -5.08 3.01 4.13
CA PRO A 71 -4.94 2.14 2.97
C PRO A 71 -4.20 0.83 3.23
N GLU A 72 -3.15 0.83 4.06
CA GLU A 72 -2.42 -0.41 4.36
C GLU A 72 -3.27 -1.38 5.20
N ILE A 73 -3.98 -0.87 6.20
CA ILE A 73 -4.94 -1.68 6.98
C ILE A 73 -6.05 -2.23 6.07
N PHE A 74 -6.60 -1.38 5.19
CA PHE A 74 -7.59 -1.79 4.21
C PHE A 74 -7.05 -2.91 3.31
N ASN A 75 -5.86 -2.75 2.74
CA ASN A 75 -5.23 -3.74 1.87
C ASN A 75 -5.03 -5.07 2.61
N ILE A 76 -4.53 -5.07 3.84
CA ILE A 76 -4.34 -6.29 4.63
C ILE A 76 -5.67 -7.03 4.79
N VAL A 77 -6.73 -6.35 5.24
CA VAL A 77 -8.05 -6.97 5.48
C VAL A 77 -8.71 -7.41 4.17
N ALA A 78 -8.69 -6.58 3.14
CA ALA A 78 -9.27 -6.85 1.84
C ALA A 78 -8.59 -8.05 1.16
N ILE A 79 -7.25 -8.10 1.18
CA ILE A 79 -6.49 -9.18 0.55
C ILE A 79 -6.66 -10.49 1.32
N TYR A 80 -6.64 -10.46 2.66
CA TYR A 80 -6.94 -11.65 3.46
C TYR A 80 -8.32 -12.22 3.08
N THR A 81 -9.32 -11.35 2.94
CA THR A 81 -10.67 -11.74 2.53
C THR A 81 -10.70 -12.30 1.11
N VAL A 82 -10.02 -11.67 0.14
CA VAL A 82 -9.92 -12.12 -1.25
C VAL A 82 -9.24 -13.49 -1.36
N LEU A 83 -8.13 -13.70 -0.65
CA LEU A 83 -7.41 -14.97 -0.64
C LEU A 83 -8.22 -16.08 0.04
N LYS A 84 -8.94 -15.77 1.14
CA LYS A 84 -9.78 -16.73 1.86
C LYS A 84 -10.99 -17.19 1.04
N ARG A 85 -11.66 -16.26 0.34
CA ARG A 85 -12.85 -16.56 -0.48
C ARG A 85 -12.51 -17.03 -1.89
N ASP A 86 -11.24 -16.93 -2.26
CA ASP A 86 -10.71 -17.32 -3.55
C ASP A 86 -11.35 -16.63 -4.78
N ARG A 87 -11.80 -15.39 -4.58
CA ARG A 87 -12.45 -14.57 -5.61
C ARG A 87 -12.04 -13.12 -5.44
N ALA A 88 -11.72 -12.44 -6.54
CA ALA A 88 -11.30 -11.05 -6.49
C ALA A 88 -12.46 -10.13 -6.07
N GLY A 89 -13.66 -10.26 -6.65
CA GLY A 89 -14.82 -9.40 -6.37
C GLY A 89 -14.50 -7.89 -6.41
N LEU A 90 -15.33 -7.09 -5.75
CA LEU A 90 -15.10 -5.64 -5.62
C LEU A 90 -13.85 -5.31 -4.79
N LEU A 91 -13.61 -6.04 -3.69
CA LEU A 91 -12.46 -5.81 -2.80
C LEU A 91 -11.11 -6.00 -3.52
N GLY A 92 -10.98 -7.07 -4.30
CA GLY A 92 -9.75 -7.36 -5.05
C GLY A 92 -9.53 -6.35 -6.17
N VAL A 93 -10.60 -5.92 -6.86
CA VAL A 93 -10.51 -4.82 -7.83
C VAL A 93 -10.05 -3.54 -7.15
N ALA A 94 -10.60 -3.18 -5.99
CA ALA A 94 -10.20 -1.99 -5.24
C ALA A 94 -8.71 -2.03 -4.84
N VAL A 95 -8.22 -3.18 -4.34
CA VAL A 95 -6.80 -3.37 -4.03
C VAL A 95 -5.94 -3.22 -5.28
N LEU A 96 -6.31 -3.84 -6.41
CA LEU A 96 -5.53 -3.75 -7.64
C LEU A 96 -5.51 -2.32 -8.21
N LEU A 97 -6.61 -1.58 -8.10
CA LEU A 97 -6.69 -0.17 -8.51
C LEU A 97 -5.89 0.76 -7.58
N SER A 98 -5.61 0.34 -6.35
CA SER A 98 -4.73 1.10 -5.46
C SER A 98 -3.28 1.13 -5.98
N LEU A 99 -2.81 0.09 -6.69
CA LEU A 99 -1.44 0.03 -7.20
C LEU A 99 -1.08 1.16 -8.18
N PRO A 100 -1.84 1.41 -9.27
CA PRO A 100 -1.54 2.53 -10.17
C PRO A 100 -1.69 3.88 -9.46
N LEU A 101 -2.58 4.00 -8.48
CA LEU A 101 -2.70 5.21 -7.66
C LEU A 101 -1.43 5.45 -6.84
N TRP A 102 -0.92 4.42 -6.16
CA TRP A 102 0.33 4.50 -5.39
C TRP A 102 1.54 4.76 -6.27
N LEU A 103 1.60 4.14 -7.45
CA LEU A 103 2.64 4.41 -8.44
C LEU A 103 2.58 5.86 -8.91
N PHE A 104 1.39 6.37 -9.23
CA PHE A 104 1.21 7.77 -9.61
C PHE A 104 1.69 8.73 -8.51
N VAL A 105 1.31 8.48 -7.26
CA VAL A 105 1.76 9.26 -6.10
C VAL A 105 3.28 9.17 -5.93
N TYR A 106 3.88 7.99 -6.11
CA TYR A 106 5.32 7.79 -6.00
C TYR A 106 6.12 8.54 -7.08
N LEU A 107 5.61 8.55 -8.33
CA LEU A 107 6.24 9.23 -9.47
C LEU A 107 6.08 10.75 -9.41
N ASN A 108 4.91 11.24 -8.99
CA ASN A 108 4.59 12.68 -8.97
C ASN A 108 4.87 13.36 -7.63
N GLY A 109 5.11 12.59 -6.56
CA GLY A 109 5.28 13.10 -5.20
C GLY A 109 6.55 13.91 -4.91
N GLY A 110 7.32 14.28 -5.95
CA GLY A 110 8.57 15.00 -5.85
C GLY A 110 9.73 14.07 -5.45
N GLN A 111 10.70 13.91 -6.33
CA GLN A 111 12.05 13.54 -5.92
C GLN A 111 12.80 14.87 -5.74
N GLY A 112 13.03 15.28 -4.49
CA GLY A 112 14.26 16.03 -4.23
C GLY A 112 15.43 15.13 -4.66
N PRO A 113 16.52 15.68 -5.21
CA PRO A 113 17.58 14.89 -5.82
C PRO A 113 18.04 13.78 -4.88
N ILE A 114 18.01 12.54 -5.38
CA ILE A 114 18.46 11.31 -4.72
C ILE A 114 19.96 11.39 -4.34
N PHE A 115 20.67 12.40 -4.85
CA PHE A 115 22.06 12.75 -4.52
C PHE A 115 22.15 14.14 -3.88
N GLY A 116 21.63 14.29 -2.67
CA GLY A 116 22.11 15.33 -1.76
C GLY A 116 23.45 14.87 -1.19
N MET A 117 24.55 15.13 -1.92
CA MET A 117 25.88 15.11 -1.32
C MET A 117 25.87 16.07 -0.13
N GLY A 118 26.42 15.60 1.00
CA GLY A 118 26.61 16.41 2.19
C GLY A 118 27.40 17.68 1.88
N GLY A 119 26.96 18.75 2.53
CA GLY A 119 27.65 20.02 2.71
C GLY A 119 27.18 20.59 4.04
#